data_AF-A0A452YUR7-F1
#
_entry.id   AF-A0A452YUR7-F1
#
_cell.length_a   1.000
_cell.length_b   1.000
_cell.length_c   1.000
_cell.angle_alpha   90.00
_cell.angle_beta   90.00
_cell.angle_gamma   90.00
#
_symmetry.space_group_name_H-M   'P 1'
#
loop_
_entity.id
_entity.type
_entity.pdbx_description
1 polymer ?
#
loop_
_entity_poly.entity_id
_entity_poly.type
_entity_poly.pdbx_seq_one_letter_code
_entity_poly.pdbx_strand_id
1 'polypeptide(L)' 'MKLEAIDSRNAASTYNILNEEGRAVAAAVLPFGVDS' A
#
# COMPACT_ATOMS: atom_id res chain seq x y z
N MET A 1 -3.84 -11.54 10.22
CA MET A 1 -3.38 -10.32 9.50
C MET A 1 -2.64 -10.78 8.26
N LYS A 2 -3.07 -10.39 7.04
CA LYS A 2 -2.43 -10.79 5.77
C LYS A 2 -1.48 -9.66 5.35
N LEU A 3 -0.22 -10.00 5.09
CA LEU A 3 0.80 -9.06 4.59
C LEU A 3 1.06 -9.35 3.12
N GLU A 4 1.05 -8.31 2.28
CA GLU A 4 1.41 -8.42 0.86
C GLU A 4 2.52 -7.42 0.55
N ALA A 5 3.64 -7.93 0.03
CA ALA A 5 4.78 -7.13 -0.39
C ALA A 5 4.77 -7.03 -1.93
N ILE A 6 4.25 -5.90 -2.41
CA ILE A 6 4.12 -5.57 -3.83
C ILE A 6 4.71 -4.18 -4.07
N ASP A 7 4.84 -3.76 -5.33
CA ASP A 7 5.33 -2.43 -5.65
C ASP A 7 4.42 -1.32 -5.08
N SER A 8 5.01 -0.14 -4.87
CA SER A 8 4.33 0.99 -4.24
C SER A 8 3.06 1.42 -4.99
N ARG A 9 2.98 1.25 -6.31
CA ARG A 9 1.79 1.65 -7.10
C ARG A 9 0.64 0.69 -6.84
N ASN A 10 0.90 -0.61 -6.91
CA ASN A 10 -0.12 -1.62 -6.67
C ASN A 10 -0.56 -1.62 -5.20
N ALA A 11 0.37 -1.43 -4.25
CA ALA A 11 0.06 -1.26 -2.83
C ALA A 11 -0.88 -0.07 -2.58
N ALA A 12 -0.61 1.07 -3.22
CA ALA A 12 -1.46 2.26 -3.12
C ALA A 12 -2.86 2.05 -3.74
N SER A 13 -2.94 1.40 -4.90
CA SER A 13 -4.22 1.11 -5.56
C SER A 13 -5.12 0.21 -4.70
N THR A 14 -4.55 -0.87 -4.15
CA THR A 14 -5.26 -1.78 -3.25
C THR A 14 -5.67 -1.07 -1.95
N TYR A 15 -4.80 -0.25 -1.37
CA TYR A 15 -5.14 0.54 -0.19
C TYR A 15 -6.35 1.43 -0.44
N ASN A 16 -6.38 2.16 -1.57
CA ASN A 16 -7.50 3.06 -1.90
C ASN A 16 -8.83 2.31 -1.96
N ILE A 17 -8.89 1.19 -2.71
CA ILE A 17 -10.11 0.38 -2.83
C ILE A 17 -10.57 -0.11 -1.45
N LEU A 18 -9.66 -0.69 -0.65
CA LEU A 18 -9.99 -1.23 0.66
C LEU A 18 -10.40 -0.15 1.67
N ASN A 19 -9.79 1.03 1.57
CA ASN A 19 -10.11 2.18 2.40
C ASN A 19 -11.48 2.77 2.02
N GLU A 20 -11.79 2.84 0.73
CA GLU A 20 -13.12 3.23 0.22
C GLU A 20 -14.21 2.24 0.64
N GLU A 21 -13.89 0.95 0.72
CA GLU A 21 -14.77 -0.08 1.28
C GLU A 21 -14.96 0.03 2.82
N GLY A 22 -14.25 0.94 3.49
CA GLY A 22 -14.31 1.12 4.95
C GLY A 22 -13.66 -0.01 5.73
N ARG A 23 -12.75 -0.78 5.10
CA ARG A 23 -12.09 -1.93 5.74
C ARG A 23 -10.83 -1.49 6.46
N ALA A 24 -10.48 -2.19 7.54
CA ALA A 24 -9.22 -1.98 8.23
C ALA A 24 -8.04 -2.42 7.35
N VAL A 25 -7.34 -1.46 6.77
CA VAL A 25 -6.18 -1.65 5.88
C VAL A 25 -5.07 -0.65 6.24
N ALA A 26 -3.81 -1.07 6.08
CA ALA A 26 -2.65 -0.21 6.21
C ALA A 26 -1.68 -0.49 5.06
N ALA A 27 -1.05 0.55 4.53
CA ALA A 27 -0.01 0.44 3.52
C ALA A 27 1.24 1.20 3.99
N ALA A 28 2.40 0.55 3.89
CA ALA A 28 3.70 1.18 4.05
C ALA A 28 4.40 1.14 2.69
N VAL A 29 4.70 2.32 2.13
CA VAL A 29 5.34 2.45 0.81
C VAL A 29 6.71 3.09 0.96
N LEU A 30 7.69 2.55 0.24
CA LEU A 30 9.01 3.17 0.12
C LEU A 30 9.02 4.10 -1.10
N PRO A 31 9.56 5.33 -0.98
CA PRO A 31 9.75 6.20 -2.13
C PRO A 31 10.75 5.56 -3.09
N PHE A 32 10.46 5.60 -4.38
CA PHE A 32 11.39 5.13 -5.41
C PHE A 32 12.38 6.24 -5.75
N GLY A 33 13.67 5.91 -5.83
CA GLY A 33 14.72 6.84 -6.27
C GLY A 33 15.24 7.80 -5.20
N VAL A 34 14.94 7.57 -3.92
CA VAL A 34 15.63 8.25 -2.82
C VAL A 34 16.87 7.42 -2.44
N ASP A 35 18.06 7.97 -2.67
CA ASP A 35 19.31 7.46 -2.11
C ASP A 35 19.56 8.10 -0.73
N SER A 36 20.43 7.49 0.09
CA SER A 36 20.58 7.82 1.52
C SER A 36 21.46 9.04 1.77
#